data_AF-U3U6W5-F1
#
_entry.id   AF-U3U6W5-F1
#
_cell.length_a   1.000
_cell.length_b   1.000
_cell.length_c   1.000
_cell.angle_alpha   90.00
_cell.angle_beta   90.00
_cell.angle_gamma   90.00
#
_symmetry.space_group_name_H-M   'P 1'
#
loop_
_entity.id
_entity.type
_entity.pdbx_description
1 polymer ?
#
loop_
_entity_poly.entity_id
_entity_poly.type
_entity_poly.pdbx_seq_one_letter_code
_entity_poly.pdbx_strand_id
1 'polypeptide(L)'
;MAIKDGKFLAVGSEADVMRFAGSDTQIIDAKGHTGIPGLNDSHLHLIRGGLNYNLELRWEGVPSLTDALRMLREQALRTPSPQWGRVVGGWSEFQFAERRMPTLDEINAAVPDTPVFILHLYDRALLNRAALKVVGYTKETPNPPGGEIQRDSNGNPTGMLIARPNAMLLYATLAKGPKLPLEQQVNSTRQFMRELNRLDLTSAIDAGGGFQNYPDDYDVIAELHAKKQLTVRIAYNLFTQRPGHELEDFEKWTDMLKPG
;
A
#
# COMPACT_ATOMS: atom_id res chain seq x y z
N MET A 1 -20.61 20.08 20.50
CA MET A 1 -20.69 18.67 20.95
C MET A 1 -19.76 18.48 22.14
N ALA A 2 -20.12 17.60 23.09
CA ALA A 2 -19.28 17.24 24.23
C ALA A 2 -18.73 15.82 24.01
N ILE A 3 -17.43 15.63 24.22
CA ILE A 3 -16.74 14.36 24.01
C ILE A 3 -15.95 14.02 25.27
N LYS A 4 -16.03 12.77 25.72
CA LYS A 4 -15.22 12.22 26.81
C LYS A 4 -14.83 10.78 26.48
N ASP A 5 -13.57 10.44 26.70
CA ASP A 5 -13.03 9.10 26.45
C ASP A 5 -13.34 8.56 25.03
N GLY A 6 -13.26 9.45 24.04
CA GLY A 6 -13.53 9.13 22.62
C GLY A 6 -14.99 8.91 22.25
N LYS A 7 -15.94 9.20 23.14
CA LYS A 7 -17.39 9.04 22.92
C LYS A 7 -18.12 10.37 23.06
N PHE A 8 -19.20 10.52 22.30
CA PHE A 8 -20.10 11.67 22.45
C PHE A 8 -20.88 11.56 23.77
N LEU A 9 -20.83 12.61 24.58
CA LEU A 9 -21.71 12.78 25.73
C LEU A 9 -23.00 13.51 25.33
N ALA A 10 -22.87 14.50 24.44
CA ALA A 10 -24.00 15.27 23.91
C ALA A 10 -23.68 15.88 22.54
N VAL A 11 -24.70 15.95 21.69
CA VAL A 11 -24.70 16.68 20.41
C VAL A 11 -25.98 17.50 20.39
N GLY A 12 -25.88 18.82 20.21
CA GLY A 12 -27.00 19.73 20.36
C GLY A 12 -26.55 21.19 20.39
N SER A 13 -27.37 22.04 21.03
CA SER A 13 -27.06 23.46 21.18
C SER A 13 -25.80 23.68 22.05
N GLU A 14 -25.25 24.89 21.99
CA GLU A 14 -24.13 25.28 22.87
C GLU A 14 -24.50 25.10 24.34
N ALA A 15 -25.71 25.52 24.74
CA ALA A 15 -26.19 25.38 26.11
C ALA A 15 -26.25 23.91 26.55
N ASP A 16 -26.74 22.99 25.70
CA ASP A 16 -26.84 21.56 26.03
C ASP A 16 -25.45 20.94 26.25
N VAL A 17 -24.50 21.32 25.41
CA VAL A 17 -23.13 20.79 25.41
C VAL A 17 -22.32 21.37 26.58
N MET A 18 -22.46 22.67 26.84
CA MET A 18 -21.68 23.37 27.87
C MET A 18 -22.03 22.93 29.30
N ARG A 19 -23.19 22.28 29.52
CA ARG A 19 -23.52 21.64 30.80
C ARG A 19 -22.56 20.52 31.22
N PHE A 20 -21.82 19.96 30.26
CA PHE A 20 -20.81 18.93 30.53
C PHE A 20 -19.42 19.50 30.79
N ALA A 21 -19.21 20.81 30.62
CA ALA A 21 -17.91 21.43 30.82
C ALA A 21 -17.59 21.60 32.31
N GLY A 22 -16.40 21.15 32.70
CA GLY A 22 -15.80 21.35 34.02
C GLY A 22 -14.47 22.11 33.94
N SER A 23 -13.79 22.27 35.07
CA SER A 23 -12.51 23.00 35.16
C SER A 23 -11.42 22.44 34.23
N ASP A 24 -11.44 21.13 34.00
CA ASP A 24 -10.41 20.43 33.22
C ASP A 24 -10.85 20.20 31.76
N THR A 25 -12.00 20.75 31.35
CA THR A 25 -12.52 20.58 29.99
C THR A 25 -11.82 21.50 29.02
N GLN A 26 -11.23 20.94 27.97
CA GLN A 26 -10.75 21.71 26.84
C GLN A 26 -11.94 22.19 26.00
N ILE A 27 -12.07 23.51 25.85
CA ILE A 27 -13.07 24.13 24.98
C ILE A 27 -12.42 24.46 23.64
N ILE A 28 -13.02 24.00 22.54
CA ILE A 28 -12.58 24.26 21.18
C ILE A 28 -13.68 25.05 20.46
N ASP A 29 -13.41 26.32 20.16
CA ASP A 29 -14.29 27.15 19.32
C ASP A 29 -14.07 26.83 17.84
N ALA A 30 -15.11 26.31 17.19
CA ALA A 30 -15.09 25.97 15.77
C ALA A 30 -15.13 27.20 14.85
N LYS A 31 -15.33 28.42 15.37
CA LYS A 31 -15.38 29.68 14.61
C LYS A 31 -16.37 29.65 13.45
N GLY A 32 -17.50 28.98 13.65
CA GLY A 32 -18.53 28.81 12.62
C GLY A 32 -18.22 27.76 11.54
N HIS A 33 -17.09 27.05 11.62
CA HIS A 33 -16.82 25.94 10.71
C HIS A 33 -17.72 24.74 10.98
N THR A 34 -18.06 24.02 9.90
CA THR A 34 -18.83 22.78 9.98
C THR A 34 -17.93 21.60 10.34
N GLY A 35 -18.25 20.90 11.42
CA GLY A 35 -17.67 19.59 11.72
C GLY A 35 -18.46 18.47 11.03
N ILE A 36 -17.76 17.54 10.40
CA ILE A 36 -18.35 16.32 9.83
C ILE A 36 -17.80 15.07 10.56
N PRO A 37 -18.51 13.93 10.51
CA PRO A 37 -17.93 12.66 10.93
C PRO A 37 -16.66 12.36 10.13
N GLY A 38 -15.64 11.84 10.81
CA GLY A 38 -14.46 11.32 10.13
C GLY A 38 -14.86 10.22 9.14
N LEU A 39 -14.24 10.21 7.97
CA LEU A 39 -14.59 9.30 6.89
C LEU A 39 -14.19 7.86 7.24
N ASN A 40 -14.99 6.92 6.74
CA ASN A 40 -14.74 5.50 6.82
C ASN A 40 -14.60 4.91 5.42
N ASP A 41 -13.43 4.36 5.10
CA ASP A 41 -13.27 3.58 3.88
C ASP A 41 -13.73 2.14 4.11
N SER A 42 -14.79 1.72 3.40
CA SER A 42 -15.34 0.37 3.55
C SER A 42 -14.51 -0.72 2.87
N HIS A 43 -13.50 -0.37 2.08
CA HIS A 43 -12.64 -1.34 1.42
C HIS A 43 -11.27 -0.75 1.05
N LEU A 44 -10.30 -0.91 1.96
CA LEU A 44 -8.93 -0.46 1.76
C LEU A 44 -7.96 -1.58 2.10
N HIS A 45 -6.84 -1.69 1.37
CA HIS A 45 -5.74 -2.55 1.79
C HIS A 45 -4.78 -1.77 2.69
N LEU A 46 -5.26 -1.36 3.88
CA LEU A 46 -4.53 -0.47 4.78
C LEU A 46 -3.23 -1.11 5.24
N ILE A 47 -3.28 -2.37 5.66
CA ILE A 47 -2.12 -3.07 6.23
C ILE A 47 -1.08 -3.27 5.14
N ARG A 48 -1.47 -3.88 4.01
CA ARG A 48 -0.57 -4.10 2.86
C ARG A 48 0.06 -2.80 2.35
N GLY A 49 -0.74 -1.76 2.20
CA GLY A 49 -0.28 -0.43 1.77
C GLY A 49 0.68 0.19 2.78
N GLY A 50 0.38 0.07 4.08
CA GLY A 50 1.21 0.58 5.16
C GLY A 50 2.61 -0.03 5.19
N LEU A 51 2.72 -1.35 5.00
CA LEU A 51 4.01 -2.05 4.98
C LEU A 51 4.97 -1.54 3.90
N ASN A 52 4.46 -0.96 2.81
CA ASN A 52 5.25 -0.58 1.63
C ASN A 52 5.21 0.91 1.29
N TYR A 53 4.39 1.73 1.95
CA TYR A 53 4.18 3.14 1.63
C TYR A 53 5.48 3.93 1.42
N ASN A 54 6.51 3.72 2.24
CA ASN A 54 7.79 4.41 2.12
C ASN A 54 8.69 3.90 0.97
N LEU A 55 8.40 2.72 0.39
CA LEU A 55 9.14 2.15 -0.74
C LEU A 55 8.57 2.59 -2.10
N GLU A 56 7.34 3.10 -2.12
CA GLU A 56 6.61 3.37 -3.34
C GLU A 56 6.81 4.80 -3.82
N LEU A 57 7.39 4.93 -5.01
CA LEU A 57 7.37 6.17 -5.77
C LEU A 57 5.99 6.33 -6.40
N ARG A 58 5.34 7.45 -6.05
CA ARG A 58 3.99 7.81 -6.49
C ARG A 58 4.03 8.58 -7.80
N TRP A 59 3.26 8.13 -8.78
CA TRP A 59 3.09 8.77 -10.08
C TRP A 59 1.67 9.33 -10.26
N GLU A 60 0.82 9.23 -9.24
CA GLU A 60 -0.50 9.83 -9.17
C GLU A 60 -0.42 11.34 -9.43
N GLY A 61 -1.09 11.80 -10.48
CA GLY A 61 -1.14 13.23 -10.81
C GLY A 61 0.14 13.81 -11.44
N VAL A 62 1.13 12.97 -11.78
CA VAL A 62 2.32 13.41 -12.51
C VAL A 62 1.96 13.66 -13.98
N PRO A 63 2.13 14.88 -14.52
CA PRO A 63 1.52 15.27 -15.80
C PRO A 63 2.33 14.88 -17.04
N SER A 64 3.58 14.43 -16.90
CA SER A 64 4.43 14.06 -18.04
C SER A 64 5.27 12.83 -17.74
N LEU A 65 5.54 12.04 -18.79
CA LEU A 65 6.44 10.90 -18.71
C LEU A 65 7.88 11.35 -18.41
N THR A 66 8.27 12.50 -18.96
CA THR A 66 9.57 13.13 -18.67
C THR A 66 9.75 13.37 -17.16
N ASP A 67 8.73 13.92 -16.49
CA ASP A 67 8.75 14.12 -15.03
C ASP A 67 8.76 12.80 -14.27
N ALA A 68 7.95 11.83 -14.69
CA ALA A 68 7.89 10.50 -14.09
C ALA A 68 9.26 9.80 -14.10
N LEU A 69 9.96 9.84 -15.23
CA LEU A 69 11.32 9.27 -15.38
C LEU A 69 12.37 10.05 -14.57
N ARG A 70 12.25 11.39 -14.50
CA ARG A 70 13.12 12.21 -13.64
C ARG A 70 12.93 11.84 -12.16
N MET A 71 11.68 11.74 -11.70
CA MET A 71 11.35 11.32 -10.33
C MET A 71 11.89 9.92 -10.03
N LEU A 72 11.77 8.99 -11.00
CA LEU A 72 12.31 7.64 -10.88
C LEU A 72 13.83 7.63 -10.73
N ARG A 73 14.55 8.45 -11.51
CA ARG A 73 15.99 8.62 -11.40
C ARG A 73 16.39 9.20 -10.04
N GLU A 74 15.73 10.26 -9.59
CA GLU A 74 16.00 10.88 -8.29
C GLU A 74 15.75 9.91 -7.12
N GLN A 75 14.69 9.09 -7.21
CA GLN A 75 14.39 8.06 -6.23
C GLN A 75 15.47 6.97 -6.21
N ALA A 76 15.90 6.52 -7.39
CA ALA A 76 16.92 5.48 -7.52
C ALA A 76 18.27 5.91 -6.91
N LEU A 77 18.63 7.19 -6.99
CA LEU A 77 19.84 7.75 -6.36
C LEU A 77 19.82 7.68 -4.82
N ARG A 78 18.64 7.59 -4.20
CA ARG A 78 18.47 7.52 -2.74
C ARG A 78 17.96 6.17 -2.25
N THR A 79 17.79 5.20 -3.15
CA THR A 79 17.35 3.86 -2.78
C THR A 79 18.59 3.04 -2.38
N PRO A 80 18.72 2.63 -1.11
CA PRO A 80 19.89 1.88 -0.66
C PRO A 80 19.84 0.44 -1.16
N SER A 81 20.99 -0.13 -1.53
CA SER A 81 21.08 -1.58 -1.78
C SER A 81 20.71 -2.38 -0.52
N PRO A 82 19.94 -3.48 -0.62
CA PRO A 82 19.45 -4.14 -1.83
C PRO A 82 18.05 -3.67 -2.31
N GLN A 83 17.51 -2.56 -1.78
CA GLN A 83 16.16 -2.06 -2.08
C GLN A 83 15.96 -1.70 -3.55
N TRP A 84 14.69 -1.70 -3.97
CA TRP A 84 14.27 -1.44 -5.34
C TRP A 84 13.49 -0.13 -5.43
N GLY A 85 13.57 0.55 -6.56
CA GLY A 85 12.58 1.57 -6.91
C GLY A 85 11.27 0.89 -7.32
N ARG A 86 10.15 1.28 -6.70
CA ARG A 86 8.85 0.67 -6.96
C ARG A 86 7.83 1.73 -7.32
N VAL A 87 7.12 1.54 -8.43
CA VAL A 87 5.90 2.30 -8.76
C VAL A 87 4.79 1.25 -8.84
N VAL A 88 3.91 1.18 -7.85
CA VAL A 88 2.97 0.05 -7.70
C VAL A 88 1.53 0.52 -7.96
N GLY A 89 1.30 1.00 -9.18
CA GLY A 89 0.01 1.55 -9.60
C GLY A 89 -0.12 3.05 -9.33
N GLY A 90 -1.35 3.56 -9.35
CA GLY A 90 -1.62 4.99 -9.18
C GLY A 90 -1.32 5.84 -10.42
N TRP A 91 -1.14 5.25 -11.59
CA TRP A 91 -0.86 5.98 -12.82
C TRP A 91 -1.51 5.32 -14.03
N SER A 92 -1.66 6.10 -15.09
CA SER A 92 -2.01 5.62 -16.44
C SER A 92 -1.27 6.49 -17.45
N GLU A 93 -0.90 5.90 -18.59
CA GLU A 93 -0.36 6.62 -19.74
C GLU A 93 -1.20 7.82 -20.17
N PHE A 94 -2.52 7.79 -19.92
CA PHE A 94 -3.41 8.89 -20.30
C PHE A 94 -3.25 10.13 -19.43
N GLN A 95 -2.63 10.05 -18.25
CA GLN A 95 -2.35 11.25 -17.46
C GLN A 95 -1.16 12.04 -18.01
N PHE A 96 -0.28 11.37 -18.77
CA PHE A 96 0.92 11.99 -19.32
C PHE A 96 0.61 12.80 -20.58
N ALA A 97 1.30 13.92 -20.75
CA ALA A 97 1.28 14.74 -21.96
C ALA A 97 1.58 13.92 -23.22
N GLU A 98 2.47 12.93 -23.12
CA GLU A 98 2.91 12.04 -24.21
C GLU A 98 1.88 10.95 -24.56
N ARG A 99 0.86 10.72 -23.72
CA ARG A 99 -0.22 9.73 -23.93
C ARG A 99 0.28 8.31 -24.25
N ARG A 100 1.41 7.92 -23.63
CA ARG A 100 2.04 6.61 -23.80
C ARG A 100 2.74 6.16 -22.52
N MET A 101 2.95 4.85 -22.39
CA MET A 101 3.78 4.28 -21.33
C MET A 101 5.27 4.59 -21.54
N PRO A 102 6.10 4.53 -20.48
CA PRO A 102 7.54 4.43 -20.63
C PRO A 102 7.93 3.22 -21.48
N THR A 103 8.95 3.38 -22.29
CA THR A 103 9.65 2.25 -22.92
C THR A 103 10.67 1.65 -21.95
N LEU A 104 11.02 0.39 -22.17
CA LEU A 104 12.07 -0.28 -21.39
C LEU A 104 13.42 0.41 -21.56
N ASP A 105 13.72 0.95 -22.74
CA ASP A 105 14.97 1.68 -22.98
C ASP A 105 15.02 3.00 -22.20
N GLU A 106 13.92 3.75 -22.14
CA GLU A 106 13.83 4.96 -21.31
C GLU A 106 14.02 4.65 -19.83
N ILE A 107 13.40 3.57 -19.32
CA ILE A 107 13.57 3.13 -17.92
C ILE A 107 15.02 2.74 -17.66
N ASN A 108 15.61 1.93 -18.55
CA ASN A 108 17.00 1.48 -18.43
C ASN A 108 18.01 2.63 -18.51
N ALA A 109 17.71 3.66 -19.31
CA ALA A 109 18.54 4.86 -19.41
C ALA A 109 18.41 5.75 -18.17
N ALA A 110 17.18 5.88 -17.62
CA ALA A 110 16.93 6.67 -16.43
C ALA A 110 17.53 6.03 -15.16
N VAL A 111 17.44 4.70 -15.05
CA VAL A 111 17.92 3.92 -13.91
C VAL A 111 18.63 2.65 -14.39
N PRO A 112 19.95 2.70 -14.63
CA PRO A 112 20.69 1.55 -15.15
C PRO A 112 21.02 0.49 -14.09
N ASP A 113 21.33 0.93 -12.85
CA ASP A 113 21.98 0.07 -11.86
C ASP A 113 21.05 -0.36 -10.70
N THR A 114 20.11 0.50 -10.29
CA THR A 114 19.17 0.20 -9.22
C THR A 114 18.00 -0.62 -9.77
N PRO A 115 17.65 -1.79 -9.20
CA PRO A 115 16.48 -2.54 -9.63
C PRO A 115 15.19 -1.70 -9.55
N VAL A 116 14.40 -1.70 -10.62
CA VAL A 116 13.12 -0.99 -10.71
C VAL A 116 12.00 -1.95 -11.12
N PHE A 117 10.85 -1.81 -10.46
CA PHE A 117 9.60 -2.46 -10.83
C PHE A 117 8.50 -1.41 -10.96
N ILE A 118 7.90 -1.31 -12.15
CA ILE A 118 6.79 -0.40 -12.45
C ILE A 118 5.58 -1.24 -12.82
N LEU A 119 4.58 -1.26 -11.94
CA LEU A 119 3.30 -1.89 -12.17
C LEU A 119 2.39 -0.94 -12.95
N HIS A 120 1.89 -1.39 -14.09
CA HIS A 120 0.83 -0.72 -14.81
C HIS A 120 -0.46 -1.52 -14.61
N LEU A 121 -1.44 -0.89 -13.96
CA LEU A 121 -2.70 -1.53 -13.58
C LEU A 121 -2.45 -2.94 -12.99
N TYR A 122 -3.21 -3.92 -13.42
CA TYR A 122 -2.96 -5.34 -13.12
C TYR A 122 -2.70 -6.15 -14.39
N ASP A 123 -2.37 -5.46 -15.49
CA ASP A 123 -2.20 -6.08 -16.81
C ASP A 123 -0.73 -6.32 -17.17
N ARG A 124 0.19 -5.49 -16.68
CA ARG A 124 1.62 -5.64 -16.96
C ARG A 124 2.53 -5.00 -15.92
N ALA A 125 3.79 -5.42 -15.91
CA ALA A 125 4.86 -4.74 -15.17
C ALA A 125 6.10 -4.55 -16.06
N LEU A 126 6.80 -3.45 -15.84
CA LEU A 126 8.06 -3.10 -16.50
C LEU A 126 9.20 -3.20 -15.49
N LEU A 127 10.19 -4.01 -15.84
CA LEU A 127 11.43 -4.20 -15.09
C LEU A 127 12.59 -3.67 -15.91
N ASN A 128 13.51 -2.97 -15.25
CA ASN A 128 14.79 -2.65 -15.86
C ASN A 128 15.72 -3.89 -15.86
N ARG A 129 16.85 -3.79 -16.56
CA ARG A 129 17.85 -4.86 -16.65
C ARG A 129 18.41 -5.28 -15.28
N ALA A 130 18.59 -4.32 -14.37
CA ALA A 130 19.02 -4.60 -13.01
C ALA A 130 17.99 -5.47 -12.25
N ALA A 131 16.70 -5.16 -12.37
CA ALA A 131 15.62 -5.94 -11.76
C ALA A 131 15.51 -7.35 -12.35
N LEU A 132 15.61 -7.51 -13.67
CA LEU A 132 15.64 -8.83 -14.32
C LEU A 132 16.78 -9.71 -13.78
N LYS A 133 17.98 -9.13 -13.63
CA LYS A 133 19.16 -9.84 -13.12
C LYS A 133 18.95 -10.37 -11.71
N VAL A 134 18.39 -9.55 -10.81
CA VAL A 134 18.18 -9.96 -9.40
C VAL A 134 16.99 -10.91 -9.23
N VAL A 135 15.96 -10.79 -10.09
CA VAL A 135 14.81 -11.72 -10.12
C VAL A 135 15.19 -13.09 -10.68
N GLY A 136 16.25 -13.15 -11.49
CA GLY A 136 16.79 -14.37 -12.08
C GLY A 136 15.98 -14.88 -13.28
N TYR A 137 15.23 -14.00 -13.97
CA TYR A 137 14.56 -14.40 -15.20
C TYR A 137 15.54 -14.47 -16.36
N THR A 138 15.63 -15.64 -16.97
CA THR A 138 16.55 -15.96 -18.07
C THR A 138 15.78 -16.43 -19.31
N LYS A 139 16.50 -16.80 -20.38
CA LYS A 139 15.93 -17.42 -21.58
C LYS A 139 15.21 -18.75 -21.28
N GLU A 140 15.72 -19.47 -20.30
CA GLU A 140 15.28 -20.80 -19.88
C GLU A 140 14.12 -20.75 -18.88
N THR A 141 13.82 -19.58 -18.32
CA THR A 141 12.69 -19.44 -17.39
C THR A 141 11.35 -19.67 -18.12
N PRO A 142 10.55 -20.68 -17.76
CA PRO A 142 9.25 -20.87 -18.39
C PRO A 142 8.29 -19.74 -17.99
N ASN A 143 7.30 -19.46 -18.84
CA ASN A 143 6.19 -18.61 -18.45
C ASN A 143 5.42 -19.28 -17.31
N PRO A 144 5.11 -18.56 -16.21
CA PRO A 144 4.27 -19.13 -15.16
C PRO A 144 2.83 -19.29 -15.65
N PRO A 145 2.03 -20.18 -15.02
CA PRO A 145 0.61 -20.21 -15.25
C PRO A 145 -0.01 -18.83 -15.06
N GLY A 146 -0.84 -18.39 -16.01
CA GLY A 146 -1.52 -17.11 -15.86
C GLY A 146 -0.70 -15.87 -16.27
N GLY A 147 0.48 -16.02 -16.87
CA GLY A 147 1.31 -14.87 -17.25
C GLY A 147 2.35 -15.16 -18.32
N GLU A 148 2.98 -14.10 -18.81
CA GLU A 148 3.98 -14.13 -19.87
C GLU A 148 5.17 -13.25 -19.49
N ILE A 149 6.38 -13.82 -19.55
CA ILE A 149 7.63 -13.08 -19.54
C ILE A 149 7.94 -12.75 -21.01
N GLN A 150 7.74 -11.50 -21.43
CA GLN A 150 7.92 -11.12 -22.83
C GLN A 150 9.40 -11.27 -23.23
N ARG A 151 9.63 -11.85 -24.41
CA ARG A 151 10.98 -12.11 -24.95
C ARG A 151 11.24 -11.35 -26.24
N ASP A 152 12.50 -10.99 -26.46
CA ASP A 152 12.97 -10.47 -27.74
C ASP A 152 13.12 -11.60 -28.80
N SER A 153 13.54 -11.24 -30.01
CA SER A 153 13.79 -12.19 -31.11
C SER A 153 14.89 -13.21 -30.81
N ASN A 154 15.77 -12.94 -29.84
CA ASN A 154 16.85 -13.84 -29.42
C ASN A 154 16.42 -14.75 -28.24
N GLY A 155 15.21 -14.56 -27.71
CA GLY A 155 14.64 -15.27 -26.57
C GLY A 155 15.00 -14.67 -25.21
N ASN A 156 15.67 -13.52 -25.15
CA ASN A 156 16.01 -12.87 -23.88
C ASN A 156 14.77 -12.19 -23.28
N PRO A 157 14.55 -12.24 -21.96
CA PRO A 157 13.54 -11.44 -21.31
C PRO A 157 13.76 -9.94 -21.58
N THR A 158 12.72 -9.26 -22.05
CA THR A 158 12.78 -7.82 -22.36
C THR A 158 12.77 -6.96 -21.11
N GLY A 159 12.04 -7.40 -20.07
CA GLY A 159 11.67 -6.61 -18.90
C GLY A 159 10.17 -6.39 -18.78
N MET A 160 9.41 -6.68 -19.83
CA MET A 160 7.95 -6.64 -19.79
C MET A 160 7.38 -7.97 -19.28
N LEU A 161 6.52 -7.90 -18.27
CA LEU A 161 5.71 -9.01 -17.77
C LEU A 161 4.25 -8.73 -18.09
N ILE A 162 3.50 -9.71 -18.61
CA ILE A 162 2.11 -9.55 -19.01
C ILE A 162 1.25 -10.55 -18.22
N ALA A 163 0.16 -10.07 -17.62
CA ALA A 163 -0.83 -10.87 -16.92
C ALA A 163 -1.83 -11.50 -17.91
N ARG A 164 -2.05 -12.82 -17.84
CA ARG A 164 -2.95 -13.57 -18.73
C ARG A 164 -3.49 -14.86 -18.07
N PRO A 165 -4.64 -14.90 -17.37
CA PRO A 165 -5.66 -13.85 -17.22
C PRO A 165 -5.57 -13.09 -15.88
N ASN A 166 -4.57 -13.34 -15.04
CA ASN A 166 -4.50 -12.79 -13.69
C ASN A 166 -3.10 -12.23 -13.38
N ALA A 167 -3.02 -11.40 -12.34
CA ALA A 167 -1.81 -10.67 -11.97
C ALA A 167 -0.79 -11.48 -11.14
N MET A 168 -0.93 -12.81 -11.05
CA MET A 168 -0.08 -13.63 -10.17
C MET A 168 1.41 -13.50 -10.49
N LEU A 169 1.78 -13.46 -11.77
CA LEU A 169 3.18 -13.22 -12.19
C LEU A 169 3.70 -11.87 -11.67
N LEU A 170 2.87 -10.83 -11.71
CA LEU A 170 3.25 -9.48 -11.30
C LEU A 170 3.50 -9.44 -9.79
N TYR A 171 2.58 -10.01 -9.00
CA TYR A 171 2.71 -10.09 -7.54
C TYR A 171 3.87 -10.98 -7.10
N ALA A 172 4.03 -12.15 -7.73
CA ALA A 172 5.14 -13.06 -7.43
C ALA A 172 6.50 -12.41 -7.73
N THR A 173 6.58 -11.62 -8.80
CA THR A 173 7.81 -10.88 -9.13
C THR A 173 8.08 -9.77 -8.12
N LEU A 174 7.06 -8.97 -7.78
CA LEU A 174 7.19 -7.90 -6.80
C LEU A 174 7.61 -8.45 -5.42
N ALA A 175 7.09 -9.62 -5.04
CA ALA A 175 7.41 -10.31 -3.79
C ALA A 175 8.86 -10.84 -3.71
N LYS A 176 9.57 -10.95 -4.85
CA LYS A 176 11.02 -11.24 -4.86
C LYS A 176 11.86 -10.01 -4.46
N GLY A 177 11.27 -8.82 -4.46
CA GLY A 177 11.93 -7.62 -3.95
C GLY A 177 12.15 -7.71 -2.43
N PRO A 178 13.16 -7.02 -1.89
CA PRO A 178 13.44 -7.05 -0.45
C PRO A 178 12.29 -6.44 0.35
N LYS A 179 12.03 -7.00 1.54
CA LYS A 179 11.08 -6.41 2.49
C LYS A 179 11.78 -5.31 3.30
N LEU A 180 11.02 -4.33 3.77
CA LEU A 180 11.51 -3.40 4.80
C LEU A 180 11.77 -4.19 6.10
N PRO A 181 12.80 -3.85 6.88
CA PRO A 181 12.90 -4.27 8.28
C PRO A 181 11.66 -3.87 9.07
N LEU A 182 11.31 -4.61 10.12
CA LEU A 182 10.08 -4.39 10.90
C LEU A 182 9.93 -2.93 11.37
N GLU A 183 10.98 -2.34 11.94
CA GLU A 183 10.96 -0.93 12.39
C GLU A 183 10.61 0.05 11.25
N GLN A 184 11.11 -0.21 10.05
CA GLN A 184 10.81 0.62 8.88
C GLN A 184 9.39 0.37 8.36
N GLN A 185 8.84 -0.85 8.50
CA GLN A 185 7.42 -1.12 8.22
C GLN A 185 6.52 -0.38 9.20
N VAL A 186 6.85 -0.35 10.50
CA VAL A 186 6.12 0.44 11.51
C VAL A 186 6.12 1.92 11.16
N ASN A 187 7.28 2.48 10.80
CA ASN A 187 7.37 3.87 10.33
C ASN A 187 6.55 4.09 9.05
N SER A 188 6.64 3.17 8.08
CA SER A 188 5.90 3.23 6.81
C SER A 188 4.39 3.25 7.03
N THR A 189 3.88 2.36 7.90
CA THR A 189 2.45 2.32 8.24
C THR A 189 2.00 3.59 8.95
N ARG A 190 2.83 4.18 9.81
CA ARG A 190 2.53 5.48 10.43
C ARG A 190 2.42 6.62 9.41
N GLN A 191 3.32 6.66 8.43
CA GLN A 191 3.26 7.65 7.35
C GLN A 191 2.02 7.44 6.47
N PHE A 192 1.67 6.19 6.19
CA PHE A 192 0.45 5.90 5.44
C PHE A 192 -0.80 6.35 6.19
N MET A 193 -0.93 6.00 7.47
CA MET A 193 -2.05 6.47 8.29
C MET A 193 -2.11 8.00 8.38
N ARG A 194 -0.96 8.69 8.42
CA ARG A 194 -0.91 10.16 8.37
C ARG A 194 -1.50 10.70 7.07
N GLU A 195 -1.19 10.06 5.94
CA GLU A 195 -1.76 10.44 4.64
C GLU A 195 -3.26 10.17 4.57
N LEU A 196 -3.74 9.06 5.12
CA LEU A 196 -5.17 8.79 5.25
C LEU A 196 -5.87 9.85 6.10
N ASN A 197 -5.31 10.22 7.26
CA ASN A 197 -5.86 11.28 8.10
C ASN A 197 -5.90 12.64 7.39
N ARG A 198 -4.94 12.93 6.48
CA ARG A 198 -4.92 14.16 5.68
C ARG A 198 -6.13 14.26 4.74
N LEU A 199 -6.73 13.12 4.41
CA LEU A 199 -7.95 12.98 3.61
C LEU A 199 -9.19 12.75 4.49
N ASP A 200 -9.11 13.05 5.79
CA ASP A 200 -10.17 12.86 6.80
C ASP A 200 -10.60 11.41 7.04
N LEU A 201 -9.83 10.41 6.57
CA LEU A 201 -10.07 9.00 6.88
C LEU A 201 -9.65 8.69 8.31
N THR A 202 -10.64 8.32 9.13
CA THR A 202 -10.44 7.98 10.56
C THR A 202 -10.73 6.51 10.86
N SER A 203 -11.33 5.79 9.92
CA SER A 203 -11.46 4.34 9.98
C SER A 203 -11.43 3.69 8.60
N ALA A 204 -11.06 2.42 8.58
CA ALA A 204 -11.06 1.61 7.37
C ALA A 204 -11.40 0.16 7.70
N ILE A 205 -12.06 -0.51 6.74
CA ILE A 205 -12.14 -1.97 6.71
C ILE A 205 -10.96 -2.45 5.88
N ASP A 206 -9.99 -3.08 6.54
CA ASP A 206 -8.88 -3.73 5.85
C ASP A 206 -9.41 -4.94 5.07
N ALA A 207 -9.21 -4.92 3.76
CA ALA A 207 -9.73 -5.91 2.84
C ALA A 207 -8.97 -7.25 2.88
N GLY A 208 -7.86 -7.35 3.61
CA GLY A 208 -7.00 -8.53 3.63
C GLY A 208 -6.34 -8.84 2.29
N GLY A 209 -5.92 -10.10 2.13
CA GLY A 209 -5.34 -10.63 0.90
C GLY A 209 -3.88 -10.26 0.66
N GLY A 210 -3.37 -10.54 -0.54
CA GLY A 210 -1.96 -10.31 -0.87
C GLY A 210 -0.98 -11.12 -0.02
N PHE A 211 -1.36 -12.34 0.36
CA PHE A 211 -0.59 -13.26 1.22
C PHE A 211 -0.46 -12.82 2.68
N GLN A 212 -1.33 -11.93 3.19
CA GLN A 212 -1.35 -11.54 4.60
C GLN A 212 -2.21 -12.49 5.43
N ASN A 213 -1.57 -13.41 6.15
CA ASN A 213 -2.20 -14.42 6.99
C ASN A 213 -2.35 -13.89 8.42
N TYR A 214 -3.58 -13.81 8.91
CA TYR A 214 -3.82 -13.43 10.31
C TYR A 214 -3.61 -14.64 11.24
N PRO A 215 -2.96 -14.47 12.39
CA PRO A 215 -2.40 -13.23 12.94
C PRO A 215 -0.94 -12.93 12.53
N ASP A 216 -0.25 -13.89 11.93
CA ASP A 216 1.22 -13.90 11.80
C ASP A 216 1.77 -12.73 10.96
N ASP A 217 1.00 -12.20 10.01
CA ASP A 217 1.39 -11.06 9.15
C ASP A 217 0.86 -9.69 9.67
N TYR A 218 0.36 -9.64 10.91
CA TYR A 218 -0.29 -8.44 11.51
C TYR A 218 0.54 -7.79 12.64
N ASP A 219 1.78 -8.24 12.85
CA ASP A 219 2.68 -7.76 13.92
C ASP A 219 2.86 -6.24 13.95
N VAL A 220 2.95 -5.59 12.78
CA VAL A 220 3.09 -4.13 12.68
C VAL A 220 1.87 -3.41 13.27
N ILE A 221 0.67 -3.90 13.00
CA ILE A 221 -0.55 -3.30 13.55
C ILE A 221 -0.68 -3.60 15.04
N ALA A 222 -0.32 -4.81 15.46
CA ALA A 222 -0.29 -5.19 16.87
C ALA A 222 0.69 -4.32 17.67
N GLU A 223 1.89 -4.07 17.14
CA GLU A 223 2.89 -3.19 17.76
C GLU A 223 2.39 -1.74 17.85
N LEU A 224 1.83 -1.20 16.75
CA LEU A 224 1.26 0.14 16.73
C LEU A 224 0.11 0.28 17.73
N HIS A 225 -0.74 -0.74 17.86
CA HIS A 225 -1.82 -0.78 18.83
C HIS A 225 -1.26 -0.76 20.27
N ALA A 226 -0.33 -1.66 20.58
CA ALA A 226 0.29 -1.77 21.91
C ALA A 226 0.98 -0.47 22.33
N LYS A 227 1.59 0.24 21.38
CA LYS A 227 2.25 1.53 21.59
C LYS A 227 1.30 2.74 21.52
N LYS A 228 -0.02 2.53 21.32
CA LYS A 228 -1.04 3.59 21.15
C LYS A 228 -0.70 4.57 20.00
N GLN A 229 -0.19 4.04 18.90
CA GLN A 229 0.25 4.80 17.72
C GLN A 229 -0.68 4.67 16.50
N LEU A 230 -1.76 3.88 16.60
CA LEU A 230 -2.79 3.85 15.58
C LEU A 230 -3.59 5.16 15.58
N THR A 231 -3.71 5.79 14.41
CA THR A 231 -4.55 6.98 14.21
C THR A 231 -5.80 6.70 13.38
N VAL A 232 -5.87 5.53 12.75
CA VAL A 232 -7.02 5.02 11.99
C VAL A 232 -7.56 3.79 12.71
N ARG A 233 -8.87 3.70 12.90
CA ARG A 233 -9.51 2.48 13.42
C ARG A 233 -9.59 1.46 12.29
N ILE A 234 -9.14 0.23 12.54
CA ILE A 234 -9.06 -0.80 11.51
C ILE A 234 -9.99 -1.94 11.90
N ALA A 235 -10.96 -2.24 11.03
CA ALA A 235 -11.72 -3.47 11.09
C ALA A 235 -11.07 -4.48 10.12
N TYR A 236 -10.85 -5.71 10.56
CA TYR A 236 -10.24 -6.74 9.70
C TYR A 236 -11.31 -7.54 8.98
N ASN A 237 -11.23 -7.60 7.65
CA ASN A 237 -11.91 -8.62 6.88
C ASN A 237 -10.96 -9.82 6.71
N LEU A 238 -11.23 -10.91 7.44
CA LEU A 238 -10.43 -12.12 7.40
C LEU A 238 -11.03 -13.14 6.44
N PHE A 239 -10.19 -13.71 5.58
CA PHE A 239 -10.54 -14.85 4.74
C PHE A 239 -9.36 -15.80 4.64
N THR A 240 -9.67 -17.07 4.42
CA THR A 240 -8.70 -18.17 4.48
C THR A 240 -7.77 -18.12 3.28
N GLN A 241 -6.47 -18.20 3.53
CA GLN A 241 -5.42 -18.15 2.49
C GLN A 241 -4.58 -19.43 2.44
N ARG A 242 -4.96 -20.46 3.22
CA ARG A 242 -4.36 -21.79 3.24
C ARG A 242 -5.34 -22.82 2.64
N PRO A 243 -5.21 -23.15 1.34
CA PRO A 243 -6.09 -24.12 0.70
C PRO A 243 -6.10 -25.46 1.44
N GLY A 244 -7.29 -25.97 1.78
CA GLY A 244 -7.47 -27.23 2.52
C GLY A 244 -7.37 -27.11 4.05
N HIS A 245 -7.07 -25.92 4.58
CA HIS A 245 -6.98 -25.64 6.02
C HIS A 245 -7.98 -24.56 6.46
N GLU A 246 -9.03 -24.32 5.66
CA GLU A 246 -9.97 -23.23 5.88
C GLU A 246 -10.71 -23.37 7.23
N LEU A 247 -11.11 -24.58 7.60
CA LEU A 247 -11.77 -24.84 8.88
C LEU A 247 -10.86 -24.51 10.07
N GLU A 248 -9.61 -24.97 10.02
CA GLU A 248 -8.61 -24.71 11.07
C GLU A 248 -8.34 -23.20 11.23
N ASP A 249 -8.29 -22.46 10.11
CA ASP A 249 -8.18 -21.00 10.12
C ASP A 249 -9.36 -20.35 10.86
N PHE A 250 -10.59 -20.74 10.53
CA PHE A 250 -11.78 -20.20 11.18
C PHE A 250 -11.85 -20.55 12.67
N GLU A 251 -11.58 -21.81 13.05
CA GLU A 251 -11.56 -22.25 14.46
C GLU A 251 -10.54 -21.44 15.27
N LYS A 252 -9.31 -21.31 14.74
CA LYS A 252 -8.25 -20.50 15.36
C LYS A 252 -8.73 -19.06 15.59
N TRP A 253 -9.35 -18.43 14.59
CA TRP A 253 -9.80 -17.04 14.72
C TRP A 253 -10.96 -16.89 15.71
N THR A 254 -11.93 -17.81 15.72
CA THR A 254 -13.04 -17.77 16.67
C THR A 254 -12.58 -17.98 18.10
N ASP A 255 -11.59 -18.85 18.33
CA ASP A 255 -11.02 -19.10 19.68
C ASP A 255 -10.20 -17.91 20.20
N MET A 256 -9.60 -17.13 19.30
CA MET A 256 -8.84 -15.92 19.66
C MET A 256 -9.75 -14.76 20.09
N LEU A 257 -11.02 -14.76 19.67
CA LEU A 257 -11.96 -13.69 19.96
C LEU A 257 -12.74 -14.01 21.23
N LYS A 258 -12.85 -13.03 22.13
CA LYS A 258 -13.86 -13.05 23.20
C LYS A 258 -14.97 -12.08 22.80
N PRO A 259 -16.26 -12.45 22.91
CA PRO A 259 -17.34 -11.48 22.81
C PRO A 259 -17.06 -10.31 23.76
N GLY A 260 -17.12 -9.09 23.22
CA GLY A 260 -16.83 -7.86 23.94
C GLY A 260 -17.84 -7.54 25.03
#